data_AF-A0A382Z3Y6-F1
#
_entry.id   AF-A0A382Z3Y6-F1
#
_cell.length_a   1.000
_cell.length_b   1.000
_cell.length_c   1.000
_cell.angle_alpha   90.00
_cell.angle_beta   90.00
_cell.angle_gamma   90.00
#
_symmetry.space_group_name_H-M   'P 1'
#
loop_
_entity.id
_entity.type
_entity.pdbx_description
1 polymer ?
#
loop_
_entity_poly.entity_id
_entity_poly.type
_entity_poly.pdbx_seq_one_letter_code
_entity_poly.pdbx_strand_id
1 'polypeptide(L)'
;MEIIMKDKINTFDEIRVTLSEYIQDVSYQTVAKNTGASESTVKAWRYYNRVPRIKQAKSLIQASQGLLSWESIYGPAEQKNSDRAIRGK
;
A
#
# COMPACT_ATOMS: atom_id res chain seq x y z
N MET A 1 41.91 0.07 -9.17
CA MET A 1 40.92 0.24 -10.26
C MET A 1 40.18 -1.07 -10.39
N GLU A 2 38.88 -1.20 -10.25
CA GLU A 2 37.78 -0.28 -9.96
C GLU A 2 36.72 -1.13 -9.26
N ILE A 3 36.13 -0.55 -8.22
CA ILE A 3 34.75 -0.78 -7.76
C ILE A 3 34.43 -2.18 -7.24
N ILE A 4 34.70 -2.30 -5.94
CA ILE A 4 33.80 -2.94 -4.98
C ILE A 4 32.33 -2.63 -5.38
N MET A 5 31.64 -3.55 -6.07
CA MET A 5 30.17 -3.54 -6.14
C MET A 5 29.62 -4.02 -4.79
N LYS A 6 29.92 -3.25 -3.75
CA LYS A 6 29.04 -3.04 -2.59
C LYS A 6 27.84 -2.33 -3.19
N ASP A 7 26.90 -3.08 -3.78
CA ASP A 7 25.56 -2.61 -4.14
C ASP A 7 24.80 -3.70 -4.93
N LYS A 8 24.75 -4.93 -4.41
CA LYS A 8 23.43 -5.59 -4.40
C LYS A 8 22.61 -4.82 -3.38
N ILE A 9 22.22 -3.59 -3.74
CA ILE A 9 21.22 -2.86 -2.99
C ILE A 9 20.00 -3.76 -3.13
N ASN A 10 19.64 -4.41 -2.03
CA ASN A 10 18.27 -4.82 -1.82
C ASN A 10 17.45 -3.51 -1.84
N THR A 11 17.17 -2.97 -3.02
CA THR A 11 16.22 -1.86 -3.22
C THR A 11 14.87 -2.40 -3.64
N PHE A 12 14.52 -3.59 -3.17
CA PHE A 12 13.16 -3.83 -2.78
C PHE A 12 13.00 -3.04 -1.49
N ASP A 13 12.48 -1.82 -1.54
CA ASP A 13 11.75 -1.30 -0.40
C ASP A 13 10.63 -2.32 -0.16
N GLU A 14 10.94 -3.33 0.66
CA GLU A 14 10.03 -4.39 1.01
C GLU A 14 8.81 -3.69 1.56
N ILE A 15 7.68 -3.86 0.88
CA ILE A 15 6.40 -3.32 1.32
C ILE A 15 6.25 -3.69 2.80
N ARG A 16 6.46 -2.71 3.68
CA ARG A 16 6.54 -2.94 5.12
C ARG A 16 5.19 -3.40 5.65
N VAL A 17 4.14 -2.83 5.06
CA VAL A 17 2.73 -3.15 5.32
C VAL A 17 1.94 -2.91 4.03
N THR A 18 1.06 -3.84 3.69
CA THR A 18 0.10 -3.67 2.60
C THR A 18 -1.11 -2.87 3.08
N LEU A 19 -1.86 -2.25 2.15
CA LEU A 19 -3.14 -1.62 2.49
C LEU A 19 -4.11 -2.59 3.20
N SER A 20 -4.08 -3.88 2.85
CA SER A 20 -4.93 -4.89 3.47
C SER A 20 -4.62 -5.08 4.96
N GLU A 21 -3.33 -5.23 5.29
CA GLU A 21 -2.83 -5.36 6.67
C GLU A 21 -3.13 -4.08 7.46
N TYR A 22 -2.87 -2.90 6.87
CA TYR A 22 -3.19 -1.63 7.51
C TYR A 22 -4.68 -1.49 7.86
N ILE A 23 -5.59 -1.86 6.94
CA ILE A 23 -7.04 -1.83 7.20
C ILE A 23 -7.42 -2.82 8.30
N GLN A 24 -6.77 -3.98 8.35
CA GLN A 24 -6.98 -4.97 9.39
C GLN A 24 -6.66 -4.41 10.78
N ASP A 25 -5.56 -3.67 10.90
CA ASP A 25 -5.09 -3.13 12.18
C ASP A 25 -5.85 -1.87 12.62
N VAL A 26 -6.26 -1.02 11.67
CA VAL A 26 -6.88 0.30 11.97
C VAL A 26 -8.41 0.26 12.06
N SER A 27 -9.06 -0.76 11.49
CA SER A 27 -10.51 -0.93 11.29
C SER A 27 -11.13 -0.23 10.06
N TYR A 28 -12.27 -0.76 9.61
CA TYR A 28 -12.99 -0.23 8.45
C TYR A 28 -13.55 1.18 8.70
N GLN A 29 -14.09 1.41 9.90
CA GLN A 29 -14.75 2.67 10.29
C GLN A 29 -13.77 3.84 10.23
N THR A 30 -12.59 3.68 10.84
CA THR A 30 -11.56 4.72 10.88
C THR A 30 -11.05 5.05 9.48
N VAL A 31 -10.77 4.03 8.66
CA VAL A 31 -10.29 4.24 7.28
C VAL A 31 -11.37 4.89 6.41
N ALA A 32 -12.63 4.50 6.57
CA ALA A 32 -13.77 5.10 5.87
C ALA A 32 -13.88 6.59 6.18
N LYS A 33 -13.82 6.96 7.47
CA LYS A 33 -13.83 8.35 7.95
C LYS A 33 -12.68 9.17 7.37
N ASN A 34 -11.46 8.63 7.38
CA ASN A 34 -10.27 9.36 6.93
C ASN A 34 -10.21 9.54 5.41
N THR A 35 -10.83 8.65 4.64
CA THR A 35 -10.79 8.66 3.17
C THR A 35 -12.06 9.20 2.52
N GLY A 36 -13.14 9.38 3.29
CA GLY A 36 -14.47 9.70 2.78
C GLY A 36 -15.12 8.56 1.99
N ALA A 37 -14.61 7.33 2.11
CA ALA A 37 -15.19 6.15 1.48
C ALA A 37 -16.25 5.49 2.38
N SER A 38 -17.11 4.64 1.82
CA SER A 38 -17.98 3.78 2.62
C SER A 38 -17.18 2.62 3.23
N GLU A 39 -17.61 2.10 4.39
CA GLU A 39 -17.02 0.88 4.97
C GLU A 39 -17.04 -0.31 4.00
N SER A 40 -18.09 -0.43 3.18
CA SER A 40 -18.16 -1.45 2.13
C SER A 40 -17.06 -1.30 1.08
N THR A 41 -16.70 -0.06 0.73
CA THR A 41 -15.60 0.24 -0.19
C THR A 41 -14.26 -0.09 0.45
N VAL A 42 -14.07 0.26 1.73
CA VAL A 42 -12.85 -0.10 2.48
C VAL A 42 -12.70 -1.62 2.61
N LYS A 43 -13.79 -2.33 2.87
CA LYS A 43 -13.82 -3.80 2.88
C LYS A 43 -13.41 -4.37 1.51
N ALA A 44 -13.86 -3.77 0.42
CA ALA A 44 -13.41 -4.14 -0.93
C ALA A 44 -11.91 -3.90 -1.15
N TRP A 45 -11.31 -2.87 -0.55
CA TRP A 45 -9.85 -2.68 -0.58
C TRP A 45 -9.11 -3.76 0.20
N ARG A 46 -9.56 -4.09 1.43
CA ARG A 46 -8.93 -5.14 2.24
C ARG A 46 -8.86 -6.48 1.53
N TYR A 47 -9.95 -6.85 0.86
CA TYR A 47 -10.05 -8.14 0.16
C TYR A 47 -9.64 -8.05 -1.30
N TYR A 48 -8.90 -7.02 -1.71
CA TYR A 48 -8.38 -6.92 -3.07
C TYR A 48 -9.49 -7.04 -4.13
N ASN A 49 -10.65 -6.45 -3.89
CA ASN A 49 -11.71 -6.39 -4.90
C ASN A 49 -11.66 -5.07 -5.68
N ARG A 50 -11.05 -4.04 -5.08
CA ARG A 50 -10.89 -2.69 -5.64
C ARG A 50 -9.62 -2.07 -5.11
N VAL A 51 -9.16 -1.03 -5.79
CA VAL A 51 -8.08 -0.14 -5.31
C VAL A 51 -8.65 1.25 -4.97
N PRO A 52 -8.02 1.99 -4.04
CA PRO A 52 -8.39 3.37 -3.77
C PRO A 52 -8.16 4.25 -5.01
N ARG A 53 -8.94 5.32 -5.17
CA ARG A 53 -8.61 6.37 -6.14
C ARG A 53 -7.45 7.22 -5.62
N ILE A 54 -6.78 7.96 -6.51
CA ILE A 54 -5.62 8.82 -6.17
C ILE A 54 -5.88 9.71 -4.95
N LYS A 55 -7.06 10.35 -4.87
CA LYS A 55 -7.41 11.20 -3.70
C LYS A 55 -7.46 10.40 -2.40
N GLN A 56 -8.03 9.19 -2.43
CA GLN A 56 -8.13 8.30 -1.27
C GLN A 56 -6.77 7.74 -0.87
N ALA A 57 -5.92 7.39 -1.83
CA ALA A 57 -4.54 6.97 -1.56
C ALA A 57 -3.72 8.09 -0.90
N LYS A 58 -3.84 9.34 -1.37
CA LYS A 58 -3.22 10.49 -0.71
C LYS A 58 -3.68 10.63 0.75
N SER A 59 -4.99 10.50 1.00
CA SER A 59 -5.53 10.51 2.37
C SER A 59 -5.02 9.36 3.22
N LEU A 60 -4.90 8.15 2.67
CA LEU A 60 -4.36 6.98 3.36
C LEU A 60 -2.90 7.19 3.76
N ILE A 61 -2.05 7.60 2.81
CA ILE A 61 -0.63 7.87 3.04
C ILE A 61 -0.45 8.92 4.14
N GLN A 62 -1.19 10.03 4.05
CA GLN A 62 -1.13 11.09 5.05
C GLN A 62 -1.62 10.62 6.43
N ALA A 63 -2.76 9.93 6.51
CA ALA A 63 -3.34 9.46 7.77
C ALA A 63 -2.49 8.37 8.44
N SER A 64 -1.77 7.59 7.64
CA SER A 64 -0.91 6.50 8.10
C SER A 64 0.45 6.96 8.65
N GLN A 65 0.76 8.27 8.56
CA GLN A 65 2.02 8.85 9.04
C GLN A 65 3.28 8.13 8.50
N GLY A 66 3.24 7.73 7.23
CA GLY A 66 4.37 7.06 6.56
C GLY A 66 4.39 5.53 6.69
N LEU A 67 3.38 4.93 7.34
CA LEU A 67 3.22 3.47 7.31
C LEU A 67 2.81 2.98 5.92
N LEU A 68 1.90 3.68 5.24
CA LEU A 68 1.54 3.39 3.85
C LEU A 68 2.31 4.30 2.90
N SER A 69 2.89 3.69 1.87
CA SER A 69 3.41 4.34 0.67
C SER A 69 2.52 4.05 -0.56
N TRP A 70 2.92 4.56 -1.73
CA TRP A 70 2.27 4.20 -2.99
C TRP A 70 2.40 2.70 -3.27
N GLU A 71 3.59 2.16 -3.07
CA GLU A 71 3.94 0.76 -3.26
C GLU A 71 3.21 -0.13 -2.26
N SER A 72 2.92 0.38 -1.07
CA SER A 72 2.11 -0.31 -0.05
C SER A 72 0.64 -0.51 -0.47
N ILE A 73 0.13 0.35 -1.36
CA ILE A 73 -1.24 0.31 -1.85
C ILE A 73 -1.30 -0.43 -3.19
N TYR A 74 -0.44 -0.05 -4.14
CA TYR A 74 -0.55 -0.42 -5.55
C TYR A 74 0.52 -1.43 -6.00
N GLY A 75 1.50 -1.72 -5.15
CA GLY A 75 2.67 -2.51 -5.53
C GLY A 75 3.77 -1.66 -6.19
N PRO A 76 4.96 -2.24 -6.41
CA PRO A 76 6.08 -1.55 -7.04
C PRO A 76 5.78 -1.25 -8.52
N ALA A 77 6.34 -0.15 -9.05
CA ALA A 77 6.04 0.33 -10.40
C ALA A 77 6.45 -0.67 -11.51
N GLU A 78 7.39 -1.57 -11.21
CA GLU A 78 7.84 -2.65 -12.07
C GLU A 78 6.76 -3.72 -12.26
N GLN A 79 5.83 -3.88 -11.30
CA GLN A 79 4.79 -4.90 -11.29
C GLN A 79 3.56 -4.48 -12.11
N LYS A 80 3.72 -4.36 -13.43
CA LYS A 80 2.68 -3.88 -14.37
C LYS A 80 1.41 -4.74 -14.45
N ASN A 81 1.47 -5.99 -14.00
CA ASN A 81 0.36 -6.95 -14.07
C ASN A 81 -0.52 -6.95 -12.82
N SER A 82 -0.24 -6.08 -11.84
CA SER A 82 -1.04 -5.90 -10.63
C SER A 82 -1.28 -4.42 -10.41
N ASP A 83 -2.48 -4.08 -9.97
CA ASP A 83 -2.83 -2.73 -9.50
C ASP A 83 -2.72 -2.62 -7.97
N ARG A 84 -2.24 -3.66 -7.28
CA ARG A 84 -2.23 -3.73 -5.82
C ARG A 84 -0.98 -4.38 -5.25
N ALA A 85 -0.63 -3.95 -4.05
CA ALA A 85 0.36 -4.59 -3.22
C ALA A 85 -0.18 -5.93 -2.70
N ILE A 86 0.48 -7.03 -3.03
CA ILE A 86 0.19 -8.35 -2.47
C ILE A 86 1.50 -8.91 -1.93
N ARG A 87 1.51 -9.26 -0.64
CA ARG A 87 2.62 -10.02 -0.08
C ARG A 87 2.57 -11.41 -0.71
N GLY A 88 3.65 -11.81 -1.40
CA GLY A 88 3.80 -13.19 -1.85
C GLY A 88 3.61 -14.11 -0.64
N LYS A 89 2.82 -15.18 -0.82
CA LYS A 89 2.75 -16.25 0.17
C LYS A 89 4.09 -16.99 0.25
#